data_AF-A0A357IQI5-F1
#
_entry.id   AF-A0A357IQI5-F1
#
_cell.length_a   1.000
_cell.length_b   1.000
_cell.length_c   1.000
_cell.angle_alpha   90.00
_cell.angle_beta   90.00
_cell.angle_gamma   90.00
#
_symmetry.space_group_name_H-M   'P 1'
#
loop_
_entity.id
_entity.type
_entity.pdbx_description
1 polymer ?
#
loop_
_entity_poly.entity_id
_entity_poly.type
_entity_poly.pdbx_seq_one_letter_code
_entity_poly.pdbx_strand_id
1 'polypeptide(L)'
;MNQVSEVVTTLEHYNVAVRDTLEYCIVKEKYDPKLYQEKKRSILIEVDQHTPLKDIIDHSGENGEKLEKAIRDFYADVYGDESTILKLADDGLRVDHNQHMAIYRHVLPIHENVNNMILGVLQNAHQNNLDVADVEKLHNADEAMYRGVAYMALVNDLCRLFNEYNQARNEAKGAETPASKFIGNDISAVIQNINFVRGNAKITNAVYKNMEDKIVELMENMTGRRDLPIGKKFPDVMRETIETINLYVRDTEATFRSLYVPTINALIEQVKADDAKRQEEAKAQEEKKA
;
A
#
# COMPACT_ATOMS: atom_id res chain seq x y z
N MET A 1 -1.13 -26.16 -2.59
CA MET A 1 -1.36 -25.08 -3.56
C MET A 1 -0.66 -25.45 -4.86
N ASN A 2 -0.98 -24.86 -6.01
CA ASN A 2 -0.11 -25.01 -7.19
C ASN A 2 1.00 -23.94 -7.16
N GLN A 3 2.08 -24.14 -7.93
CA GLN A 3 3.26 -23.25 -7.91
C GLN A 3 2.92 -21.80 -8.26
N VAL A 4 2.01 -21.57 -9.21
CA VAL A 4 1.60 -20.21 -9.59
C VAL A 4 0.86 -19.54 -8.42
N SER A 5 -0.06 -20.25 -7.80
CA SER A 5 -0.80 -19.76 -6.65
C SER A 5 0.12 -19.48 -5.45
N GLU A 6 1.18 -20.27 -5.25
CA GLU A 6 2.21 -20.02 -4.24
C GLU A 6 2.98 -18.72 -4.51
N VAL A 7 3.42 -18.53 -5.76
CA VAL A 7 4.09 -17.29 -6.20
C VAL A 7 3.20 -16.08 -5.99
N VAL A 8 1.96 -16.12 -6.47
CA VAL A 8 1.00 -15.01 -6.29
C VAL A 8 0.76 -14.73 -4.81
N THR A 9 0.51 -15.76 -4.00
CA THR A 9 0.26 -15.58 -2.56
C THR A 9 1.45 -14.94 -1.84
N THR A 10 2.67 -15.30 -2.22
CA THR A 10 3.89 -14.72 -1.62
C THR A 10 4.07 -13.26 -2.02
N LEU A 11 3.84 -12.93 -3.30
CA LEU A 11 3.86 -11.55 -3.77
C LEU A 11 2.76 -10.70 -3.12
N GLU A 12 1.56 -11.25 -2.95
CA GLU A 12 0.46 -10.61 -2.21
C GLU A 12 0.86 -10.33 -0.76
N HIS A 13 1.48 -11.31 -0.07
CA HIS A 13 1.95 -11.13 1.30
C HIS A 13 2.93 -9.96 1.42
N TYR A 14 3.87 -9.85 0.47
CA TYR A 14 4.78 -8.71 0.40
C TYR A 14 4.03 -7.39 0.16
N ASN A 15 3.11 -7.38 -0.79
CA ASN A 15 2.35 -6.20 -1.16
C ASN A 15 1.51 -5.66 0.01
N VAL A 16 0.95 -6.57 0.82
CA VAL A 16 0.26 -6.26 2.07
C VAL A 16 1.18 -5.57 3.07
N ALA A 17 2.43 -6.05 3.25
CA ALA A 17 3.38 -5.39 4.14
C ALA A 17 3.73 -3.95 3.67
N VAL A 18 3.89 -3.77 2.36
CA VAL A 18 4.10 -2.45 1.74
C VAL A 18 2.88 -1.55 1.93
N ARG A 19 1.68 -2.00 1.55
CA ARG A 19 0.40 -1.30 1.71
C ARG A 19 0.15 -0.86 3.14
N ASP A 20 0.33 -1.77 4.09
CA ASP A 20 0.00 -1.52 5.49
C ASP A 20 0.95 -0.50 6.15
N THR A 21 2.02 -0.08 5.47
CA THR A 21 2.82 1.09 5.85
C THR A 21 2.01 2.39 5.78
N LEU A 22 1.00 2.47 4.89
CA LEU A 22 0.09 3.62 4.79
C LEU A 22 -0.73 3.85 6.07
N GLU A 23 -0.84 2.84 6.95
CA GLU A 23 -1.46 2.98 8.26
C GLU A 23 -0.80 4.08 9.10
N TYR A 24 0.52 4.27 8.95
CA TYR A 24 1.26 5.31 9.67
C TYR A 24 0.94 6.72 9.16
N CYS A 25 0.33 6.85 7.99
CA CYS A 25 -0.19 8.13 7.51
C CYS A 25 -1.56 8.50 8.12
N ILE A 26 -2.15 7.60 8.92
CA ILE A 26 -3.41 7.83 9.63
C ILE A 26 -3.08 8.10 11.08
N VAL A 27 -3.45 9.27 11.59
CA VAL A 27 -3.17 9.67 12.98
C VAL A 27 -3.94 8.78 13.96
N LYS A 28 -3.21 8.13 14.87
CA LYS A 28 -3.75 7.28 15.94
C LYS A 28 -3.14 7.66 17.27
N GLU A 29 -3.86 7.37 18.36
CA GLU A 29 -3.32 7.57 19.71
C GLU A 29 -2.12 6.66 19.98
N LYS A 30 -2.15 5.44 19.45
CA LYS A 30 -1.09 4.44 19.61
C LYS A 30 -0.97 3.58 18.36
N TYR A 31 0.26 3.18 18.06
CA TYR A 31 0.59 2.19 17.06
C TYR A 31 1.13 0.93 17.73
N ASP A 32 0.83 -0.24 17.19
CA ASP A 32 1.30 -1.51 17.73
C ASP A 32 2.79 -1.73 17.38
N PRO A 33 3.70 -1.77 18.37
CA PRO A 33 5.12 -2.01 18.12
C PRO A 33 5.42 -3.39 17.56
N LYS A 34 4.60 -4.41 17.86
CA LYS A 34 4.78 -5.76 17.31
C LYS A 34 4.47 -5.78 15.83
N LEU A 35 3.34 -5.20 15.45
CA LEU A 35 2.96 -5.08 14.05
C LEU A 35 3.98 -4.27 13.25
N TYR A 36 4.56 -3.21 13.85
CA TYR A 36 5.67 -2.47 13.25
C TYR A 36 6.90 -3.35 13.00
N GLN A 37 7.32 -4.15 13.99
CA GLN A 37 8.48 -5.03 13.83
C GLN A 37 8.25 -6.12 12.78
N GLU A 38 7.04 -6.67 12.73
CA GLU A 38 6.63 -7.63 11.70
C GLU A 38 6.73 -7.01 10.30
N LYS A 39 6.14 -5.83 10.09
CA LYS A 39 6.24 -5.09 8.83
C LYS A 39 7.68 -4.76 8.46
N LYS A 40 8.46 -4.19 9.40
CA LYS A 40 9.90 -3.86 9.22
C LYS A 40 10.67 -5.08 8.72
N ARG A 41 10.45 -6.26 9.32
CA ARG A 41 11.10 -7.50 8.90
C ARG A 41 10.67 -7.94 7.50
N SER A 42 9.38 -7.87 7.18
CA SER A 42 8.83 -8.36 5.91
C SER A 42 9.30 -7.56 4.69
N ILE A 43 9.70 -6.28 4.84
CA ILE A 43 10.14 -5.47 3.69
C ILE A 43 11.44 -5.98 3.05
N LEU A 44 12.42 -6.46 3.85
CA LEU A 44 13.70 -6.92 3.31
C LEU A 44 13.80 -8.42 3.13
N ILE A 45 13.00 -9.22 3.85
CA ILE A 45 13.11 -10.68 3.78
C ILE A 45 12.91 -11.21 2.35
N GLU A 46 12.01 -10.59 1.60
CA GLU A 46 11.67 -10.96 0.22
C GLU A 46 12.71 -10.56 -0.83
N VAL A 47 13.71 -9.74 -0.47
CA VAL A 47 14.82 -9.38 -1.38
C VAL A 47 16.17 -9.90 -0.92
N ASP A 48 16.27 -10.36 0.32
CA ASP A 48 17.50 -10.93 0.90
C ASP A 48 17.54 -12.47 0.83
N GLN A 49 16.39 -13.13 0.60
CA GLN A 49 16.28 -14.57 0.48
C GLN A 49 15.85 -14.99 -0.93
N HIS A 50 16.04 -16.27 -1.27
CA HIS A 50 15.52 -16.83 -2.51
C HIS A 50 14.00 -16.99 -2.41
N THR A 51 13.30 -15.91 -2.69
CA THR A 51 11.84 -15.86 -2.74
C THR A 51 11.35 -15.54 -4.15
N PRO A 52 10.06 -15.76 -4.47
CA PRO A 52 9.51 -15.42 -5.77
C PRO A 52 9.74 -13.95 -6.18
N LEU A 53 9.71 -13.00 -5.22
CA LEU A 53 9.99 -11.60 -5.51
C LEU A 53 11.45 -11.41 -5.93
N LYS A 54 12.39 -11.97 -5.17
CA LYS A 54 13.81 -11.89 -5.48
C LYS A 54 14.12 -12.53 -6.83
N ASP A 55 13.53 -13.68 -7.13
CA ASP A 55 13.72 -14.35 -8.42
C ASP A 55 13.21 -13.50 -9.58
N ILE A 56 12.04 -12.87 -9.46
CA ILE A 56 11.52 -11.96 -10.48
C ILE A 56 12.46 -10.76 -10.66
N ILE A 57 12.96 -10.19 -9.57
CA ILE A 57 13.92 -9.08 -9.59
C ILE A 57 15.20 -9.48 -10.34
N ASP A 58 15.80 -10.61 -10.00
CA ASP A 58 17.07 -11.06 -10.57
C ASP A 58 16.98 -11.34 -12.08
N HIS A 59 15.79 -11.73 -12.56
CA HIS A 59 15.56 -11.99 -13.99
C HIS A 59 15.02 -10.77 -14.76
N SER A 60 14.85 -9.62 -14.11
CA SER A 60 14.28 -8.40 -14.71
C SER A 60 15.32 -7.38 -15.20
N GLY A 61 16.61 -7.70 -15.13
CA GLY A 61 17.70 -6.83 -15.58
C GLY A 61 17.69 -5.46 -14.89
N GLU A 62 17.89 -4.38 -15.66
CA GLU A 62 17.96 -3.00 -15.14
C GLU A 62 16.69 -2.59 -14.35
N ASN A 63 15.51 -3.09 -14.75
CA ASN A 63 14.28 -2.79 -14.02
C ASN A 63 14.23 -3.50 -12.66
N GLY A 64 14.79 -4.71 -12.58
CA GLY A 64 14.96 -5.44 -11.31
C GLY A 64 15.88 -4.68 -10.36
N GLU A 65 17.04 -4.25 -10.84
CA GLU A 65 18.00 -3.46 -10.04
C GLU A 65 17.38 -2.16 -9.51
N LYS A 66 16.59 -1.45 -10.33
CA LYS A 66 15.87 -0.25 -9.92
C LYS A 66 14.84 -0.53 -8.83
N LEU A 67 14.09 -1.63 -8.96
CA LEU A 67 13.09 -2.00 -7.95
C LEU A 67 13.75 -2.43 -6.65
N GLU A 68 14.80 -3.26 -6.69
CA GLU A 68 15.53 -3.65 -5.48
C GLU A 68 16.10 -2.43 -4.77
N LYS A 69 16.68 -1.49 -5.52
CA LYS A 69 17.14 -0.22 -4.96
C LYS A 69 15.99 0.55 -4.31
N ALA A 70 14.83 0.67 -4.97
CA ALA A 70 13.67 1.36 -4.42
C ALA A 70 13.18 0.72 -3.11
N ILE A 71 13.17 -0.63 -3.03
CA ILE A 71 12.80 -1.37 -1.81
C ILE A 71 13.79 -1.11 -0.68
N ARG A 72 15.10 -1.11 -0.97
CA ARG A 72 16.15 -0.84 0.02
C ARG A 72 16.15 0.62 0.48
N ASP A 73 15.94 1.57 -0.43
CA ASP A 73 15.77 2.99 -0.10
C ASP A 73 14.52 3.20 0.78
N PHE A 74 13.40 2.56 0.42
CA PHE A 74 12.18 2.58 1.21
C PHE A 74 12.43 2.09 2.64
N TYR A 75 13.09 0.94 2.79
CA TYR A 75 13.46 0.44 4.11
C TYR A 75 14.32 1.44 4.87
N ALA A 76 15.39 1.96 4.27
CA ALA A 76 16.31 2.88 4.93
C ALA A 76 15.62 4.16 5.39
N ASP A 77 14.81 4.77 4.52
CA ASP A 77 14.14 6.04 4.77
C ASP A 77 13.02 5.91 5.80
N VAL A 78 12.25 4.82 5.78
CA VAL A 78 11.02 4.67 6.58
C VAL A 78 11.22 3.82 7.83
N TYR A 79 11.98 2.73 7.73
CA TYR A 79 12.16 1.73 8.79
C TYR A 79 13.58 1.64 9.35
N GLY A 80 14.55 2.24 8.68
CA GLY A 80 15.97 2.18 9.02
C GLY A 80 16.23 2.73 10.42
N ASP A 81 17.32 2.31 11.04
CA ASP A 81 17.63 2.70 12.43
C ASP A 81 17.91 4.21 12.56
N GLU A 82 18.36 4.83 11.47
CA GLU A 82 18.56 6.28 11.34
C GLU A 82 17.31 7.04 10.83
N SER A 83 16.21 6.33 10.54
CA SER A 83 14.98 6.95 10.08
C SER A 83 14.39 7.85 11.16
N THR A 84 13.95 9.04 10.76
CA THR A 84 13.16 9.94 11.59
C THR A 84 11.66 9.74 11.42
N ILE A 85 11.22 8.89 10.50
CA ILE A 85 9.80 8.72 10.14
C ILE A 85 9.10 7.80 11.14
N LEU A 86 9.59 6.55 11.27
CA LEU A 86 9.04 5.54 12.18
C LEU A 86 10.10 5.12 13.17
N LYS A 87 9.97 5.55 14.43
CA LYS A 87 10.99 5.33 15.46
C LYS A 87 10.40 4.70 16.71
N LEU A 88 10.98 3.60 17.16
CA LEU A 88 10.69 3.04 18.46
C LEU A 88 11.30 3.92 19.57
N ALA A 89 10.49 4.22 20.57
CA ALA A 89 10.86 4.93 21.78
C ALA A 89 10.32 4.15 23.00
N ASP A 90 10.71 4.59 24.20
CA ASP A 90 10.32 3.92 25.46
C ASP A 90 8.80 3.89 25.68
N ASP A 91 8.06 4.83 25.09
CA ASP A 91 6.60 4.96 25.17
C ASP A 91 5.83 4.30 24.01
N GLY A 92 6.54 3.68 23.05
CA GLY A 92 5.95 2.99 21.92
C GLY A 92 6.55 3.45 20.57
N LEU A 93 5.82 3.20 19.49
CA LEU A 93 6.21 3.66 18.16
C LEU A 93 5.79 5.12 17.95
N ARG A 94 6.76 5.97 17.62
CA ARG A 94 6.56 7.36 17.21
C ARG A 94 6.54 7.46 15.69
N VAL A 95 5.61 8.26 15.18
CA VAL A 95 5.44 8.54 13.75
C VAL A 95 5.57 10.05 13.52
N ASP A 96 6.46 10.47 12.63
CA ASP A 96 6.53 11.87 12.20
C ASP A 96 5.48 12.15 11.12
N HIS A 97 4.35 12.73 11.56
CA HIS A 97 3.23 13.06 10.69
C HIS A 97 3.51 14.17 9.67
N ASN A 98 4.65 14.86 9.76
CA ASN A 98 5.07 15.81 8.73
C ASN A 98 5.78 15.13 7.56
N GLN A 99 6.11 13.84 7.67
CA GLN A 99 6.88 13.10 6.67
C GLN A 99 6.04 12.06 5.89
N HIS A 100 4.71 12.15 5.91
CA HIS A 100 3.83 11.28 5.12
C HIS A 100 4.19 11.27 3.63
N MET A 101 4.67 12.40 3.08
CA MET A 101 5.09 12.47 1.68
C MET A 101 6.23 11.49 1.35
N ALA A 102 7.17 11.26 2.28
CA ALA A 102 8.24 10.29 2.08
C ALA A 102 7.69 8.86 2.04
N ILE A 103 6.70 8.55 2.88
CA ILE A 103 6.00 7.25 2.85
C ILE A 103 5.31 7.04 1.49
N TYR A 104 4.51 8.00 1.02
CA TYR A 104 3.79 7.85 -0.26
C TYR A 104 4.72 7.69 -1.47
N ARG A 105 5.85 8.41 -1.50
CA ARG A 105 6.84 8.33 -2.60
C ARG A 105 7.42 6.92 -2.77
N HIS A 106 7.49 6.15 -1.70
CA HIS A 106 8.00 4.79 -1.71
C HIS A 106 6.88 3.76 -1.86
N VAL A 107 5.87 3.84 -1.00
CA VAL A 107 4.83 2.81 -0.91
C VAL A 107 4.02 2.70 -2.19
N LEU A 108 3.56 3.82 -2.77
CA LEU A 108 2.68 3.75 -3.95
C LEU A 108 3.40 3.12 -5.15
N PRO A 109 4.61 3.57 -5.56
CA PRO A 109 5.29 2.96 -6.69
C PRO A 109 5.70 1.51 -6.46
N ILE A 110 6.18 1.14 -5.27
CA ILE A 110 6.54 -0.25 -4.97
C ILE A 110 5.30 -1.15 -5.08
N HIS A 111 4.19 -0.72 -4.49
CA HIS A 111 2.95 -1.48 -4.53
C HIS A 111 2.45 -1.69 -5.97
N GLU A 112 2.43 -0.66 -6.82
CA GLU A 112 2.01 -0.82 -8.22
C GLU A 112 2.96 -1.73 -9.01
N ASN A 113 4.27 -1.68 -8.74
CA ASN A 113 5.23 -2.55 -9.43
C ASN A 113 4.98 -4.02 -9.10
N VAL A 114 4.80 -4.35 -7.81
CA VAL A 114 4.49 -5.72 -7.37
C VAL A 114 3.12 -6.16 -7.89
N ASN A 115 2.12 -5.26 -7.88
CA ASN A 115 0.80 -5.52 -8.46
C ASN A 115 0.89 -5.89 -9.96
N ASN A 116 1.71 -5.17 -10.73
CA ASN A 116 1.94 -5.48 -12.14
C ASN A 116 2.68 -6.82 -12.35
N MET A 117 3.57 -7.21 -11.43
CA MET A 117 4.21 -8.52 -11.46
C MET A 117 3.19 -9.64 -11.26
N ILE A 118 2.30 -9.49 -10.26
CA ILE A 118 1.22 -10.46 -10.00
C ILE A 118 0.33 -10.60 -11.23
N LEU A 119 -0.08 -9.48 -11.85
CA LEU A 119 -0.85 -9.50 -13.09
C LEU A 119 -0.13 -10.23 -14.23
N GLY A 120 1.18 -10.04 -14.37
CA GLY A 120 2.00 -10.76 -15.36
C GLY A 120 2.00 -12.27 -15.12
N VAL A 121 2.13 -12.70 -13.86
CA VAL A 121 2.08 -14.12 -13.46
C VAL A 121 0.69 -14.72 -13.74
N LEU A 122 -0.39 -14.03 -13.37
CA LEU A 122 -1.76 -14.47 -13.65
C LEU A 122 -2.03 -14.57 -15.16
N GLN A 123 -1.61 -13.58 -15.94
CA GLN A 123 -1.77 -13.60 -17.39
C GLN A 123 -1.03 -14.79 -18.03
N ASN A 124 0.19 -15.08 -17.59
CA ASN A 124 0.93 -16.25 -18.06
C ASN A 124 0.22 -17.57 -17.67
N ALA A 125 -0.36 -17.64 -16.47
CA ALA A 125 -1.11 -18.80 -16.01
C ALA A 125 -2.35 -19.06 -16.89
N HIS A 126 -3.10 -18.02 -17.25
CA HIS A 126 -4.24 -18.14 -18.17
C HIS A 126 -3.81 -18.61 -19.57
N GLN A 127 -2.70 -18.09 -20.10
CA GLN A 127 -2.15 -18.54 -21.39
C GLN A 127 -1.80 -20.03 -21.39
N ASN A 128 -1.41 -20.55 -20.22
CA ASN A 128 -1.06 -21.95 -20.01
C ASN A 128 -2.23 -22.81 -19.48
N ASN A 129 -3.46 -22.27 -19.43
CA ASN A 129 -4.66 -22.95 -18.90
C ASN A 129 -4.51 -23.50 -17.48
N LEU A 130 -3.77 -22.79 -16.62
CA LEU A 130 -3.62 -23.13 -15.21
C LEU A 130 -4.79 -22.56 -14.40
N ASP A 131 -5.27 -23.33 -13.42
CA ASP A 131 -6.30 -22.86 -12.49
C ASP A 131 -5.70 -21.92 -11.44
N VAL A 132 -6.11 -20.66 -11.48
CA VAL A 132 -5.66 -19.59 -10.59
C VAL A 132 -6.83 -18.81 -9.99
N ALA A 133 -8.06 -19.32 -10.09
CA ALA A 133 -9.27 -18.55 -9.79
C ALA A 133 -9.30 -18.01 -8.35
N ASP A 134 -8.79 -18.77 -7.37
CA ASP A 134 -8.83 -18.35 -5.97
C ASP A 134 -7.78 -17.28 -5.63
N VAL A 135 -6.58 -17.38 -6.20
CA VAL A 135 -5.55 -16.35 -6.01
C VAL A 135 -5.84 -15.08 -6.82
N GLU A 136 -6.53 -15.20 -7.96
CA GLU A 136 -7.03 -14.05 -8.71
C GLU A 136 -8.13 -13.32 -7.93
N LYS A 137 -9.04 -14.03 -7.24
CA LYS A 137 -10.00 -13.41 -6.32
C LYS A 137 -9.31 -12.68 -5.18
N LEU A 138 -8.27 -13.28 -4.59
CA LEU A 138 -7.48 -12.63 -3.54
C LEU A 138 -6.84 -11.35 -4.07
N HIS A 139 -6.19 -11.41 -5.23
CA HIS A 139 -5.56 -10.25 -5.87
C HIS A 139 -6.54 -9.10 -6.10
N ASN A 140 -7.71 -9.39 -6.67
CA ASN A 140 -8.74 -8.38 -6.90
C ASN A 140 -9.26 -7.76 -5.58
N ALA A 141 -9.32 -8.54 -4.50
CA ALA A 141 -9.71 -8.05 -3.19
C ALA A 141 -8.61 -7.20 -2.53
N ASP A 142 -7.34 -7.57 -2.70
CA ASP A 142 -6.20 -6.75 -2.27
C ASP A 142 -6.15 -5.43 -3.04
N GLU A 143 -6.33 -5.45 -4.36
CA GLU A 143 -6.38 -4.22 -5.18
C GLU A 143 -7.44 -3.27 -4.63
N ALA A 144 -8.66 -3.76 -4.38
CA ALA A 144 -9.75 -2.97 -3.80
C ALA A 144 -9.39 -2.38 -2.43
N MET A 145 -8.80 -3.19 -1.55
CA MET A 145 -8.37 -2.75 -0.23
C MET A 145 -7.28 -1.68 -0.32
N TYR A 146 -6.25 -1.90 -1.13
CA TYR A 146 -5.17 -0.93 -1.36
C TYR A 146 -5.70 0.40 -1.88
N ARG A 147 -6.57 0.41 -2.91
CA ARG A 147 -7.13 1.67 -3.42
C ARG A 147 -7.87 2.42 -2.32
N GLY A 148 -8.67 1.72 -1.51
CA GLY A 148 -9.38 2.29 -0.37
C GLY A 148 -8.43 2.92 0.65
N VAL A 149 -7.43 2.17 1.11
CA VAL A 149 -6.47 2.63 2.12
C VAL A 149 -5.61 3.79 1.60
N ALA A 150 -5.14 3.72 0.36
CA ALA A 150 -4.36 4.78 -0.27
C ALA A 150 -5.17 6.08 -0.37
N TYR A 151 -6.42 6.02 -0.85
CA TYR A 151 -7.28 7.21 -0.87
C TYR A 151 -7.61 7.71 0.53
N MET A 152 -7.83 6.82 1.50
CA MET A 152 -8.08 7.22 2.88
C MET A 152 -6.90 8.03 3.43
N ALA A 153 -5.67 7.55 3.27
CA ALA A 153 -4.48 8.28 3.74
C ALA A 153 -4.31 9.62 3.00
N LEU A 154 -4.33 9.60 1.66
CA LEU A 154 -4.08 10.77 0.82
C LEU A 154 -5.15 11.87 0.99
N VAL A 155 -6.43 11.48 1.09
CA VAL A 155 -7.53 12.46 1.23
C VAL A 155 -7.54 13.08 2.63
N ASN A 156 -7.18 12.33 3.68
CA ASN A 156 -7.01 12.92 5.01
C ASN A 156 -5.88 13.97 5.02
N ASP A 157 -4.73 13.67 4.41
CA ASP A 157 -3.65 14.65 4.27
C ASP A 157 -4.05 15.85 3.40
N LEU A 158 -4.76 15.63 2.29
CA LEU A 158 -5.26 16.70 1.45
C LEU A 158 -6.16 17.66 2.24
N CYS A 159 -7.11 17.13 2.99
CA CYS A 159 -8.02 17.92 3.84
C CYS A 159 -7.25 18.71 4.91
N ARG A 160 -6.27 18.08 5.57
CA ARG A 160 -5.42 18.73 6.57
C ARG A 160 -4.62 19.89 5.95
N LEU A 161 -3.87 19.62 4.88
CA LEU A 161 -3.05 20.61 4.19
C LEU A 161 -3.89 21.76 3.63
N PHE A 162 -5.08 21.48 3.10
CA PHE A 162 -5.99 22.52 2.62
C PHE A 162 -6.47 23.44 3.76
N ASN A 163 -6.77 22.88 4.93
CA ASN A 163 -7.14 23.69 6.10
C ASN A 163 -5.96 24.53 6.61
N GLU A 164 -4.76 23.96 6.69
CA GLU A 164 -3.53 24.67 7.06
C GLU A 164 -3.20 25.80 6.06
N TYR A 165 -3.36 25.54 4.76
CA TYR A 165 -3.17 26.54 3.71
C TYR A 165 -4.14 27.72 3.88
N ASN A 166 -5.43 27.44 4.07
CA ASN A 166 -6.43 28.49 4.29
C ASN A 166 -6.18 29.26 5.57
N GLN A 167 -5.76 28.60 6.65
CA GLN A 167 -5.38 29.27 7.88
C GLN A 167 -4.21 30.23 7.65
N ALA A 168 -3.11 29.75 7.03
CA ALA A 168 -1.94 30.57 6.74
C ALA A 168 -2.27 31.78 5.85
N ARG A 169 -3.16 31.60 4.87
CA ARG A 169 -3.66 32.70 4.01
C ARG A 169 -4.51 33.69 4.80
N ASN A 170 -5.41 33.21 5.65
CA ASN A 170 -6.27 34.08 6.47
C ASN A 170 -5.46 34.92 7.46
N GLU A 171 -4.47 34.32 8.13
CA GLU A 171 -3.54 35.02 9.02
C GLU A 171 -2.74 36.10 8.28
N ALA A 172 -2.41 35.84 7.02
CA ALA A 172 -1.76 36.80 6.12
C ALA A 172 -2.74 37.76 5.41
N LYS A 173 -4.00 37.87 5.85
CA LYS A 173 -5.06 38.70 5.23
C LYS A 173 -5.24 38.44 3.73
N GLY A 174 -5.12 37.18 3.34
CA GLY A 174 -5.23 36.73 1.97
C GLY A 174 -3.97 36.93 1.13
N ALA A 175 -2.83 37.37 1.68
CA ALA A 175 -1.56 37.41 0.97
C ALA A 175 -0.90 36.03 0.90
N GLU A 176 -0.13 35.77 -0.17
CA GLU A 176 0.72 34.59 -0.23
C GLU A 176 1.96 34.79 0.63
N THR A 177 2.29 33.79 1.44
CA THR A 177 3.51 33.76 2.24
C THR A 177 4.39 32.58 1.81
N PRO A 178 5.70 32.58 2.17
CA PRO A 178 6.55 31.41 1.97
C PRO A 178 5.95 30.14 2.59
N ALA A 179 5.30 30.25 3.76
CA ALA A 179 4.62 29.14 4.42
C ALA A 179 3.42 28.63 3.61
N SER A 180 2.52 29.50 3.16
CA SER A 180 1.37 29.07 2.34
C SER A 180 1.83 28.47 1.00
N LYS A 181 2.92 28.99 0.42
CA LYS A 181 3.50 28.43 -0.81
C LYS A 181 4.06 27.04 -0.60
N PHE A 182 4.74 26.79 0.53
CA PHE A 182 5.22 25.45 0.88
C PHE A 182 4.07 24.46 1.01
N ILE A 183 3.03 24.80 1.77
CA ILE A 183 1.82 23.95 1.92
C ILE A 183 1.14 23.72 0.56
N GLY A 184 1.08 24.74 -0.30
CA GLY A 184 0.53 24.62 -1.65
C GLY A 184 1.28 23.63 -2.55
N ASN A 185 2.60 23.53 -2.39
CA ASN A 185 3.40 22.50 -3.07
C ASN A 185 3.07 21.10 -2.55
N ASP A 186 2.89 20.93 -1.24
CA ASP A 186 2.50 19.65 -0.65
C ASP A 186 1.09 19.23 -1.08
N ILE A 187 0.13 20.16 -1.15
CA ILE A 187 -1.21 19.91 -1.73
C ILE A 187 -1.07 19.39 -3.17
N SER A 188 -0.21 20.02 -3.97
CA SER A 188 0.01 19.61 -5.36
C SER A 188 0.63 18.20 -5.45
N ALA A 189 1.57 17.87 -4.57
CA ALA A 189 2.17 16.54 -4.48
C ALA A 189 1.14 15.47 -4.06
N VAL A 190 0.27 15.76 -3.09
CA VAL A 190 -0.82 14.86 -2.69
C VAL A 190 -1.80 14.63 -3.84
N ILE A 191 -2.20 15.68 -4.57
CA ILE A 191 -3.06 15.55 -5.75
C ILE A 191 -2.40 14.69 -6.83
N GLN A 192 -1.09 14.83 -7.05
CA GLN A 192 -0.35 13.96 -7.97
C GLN A 192 -0.38 12.50 -7.52
N ASN A 193 -0.19 12.23 -6.24
CA ASN A 193 -0.29 10.88 -5.67
C ASN A 193 -1.71 10.29 -5.81
N ILE A 194 -2.76 11.09 -5.57
CA ILE A 194 -4.16 10.67 -5.80
C ILE A 194 -4.36 10.29 -7.26
N ASN A 195 -3.87 11.11 -8.19
CA ASN A 195 -3.97 10.81 -9.62
C ASN A 195 -3.12 9.60 -10.04
N PHE A 196 -1.99 9.36 -9.38
CA PHE A 196 -1.18 8.16 -9.58
C PHE A 196 -1.95 6.89 -9.17
N VAL A 197 -2.55 6.88 -7.97
CA VAL A 197 -3.39 5.76 -7.49
C VAL A 197 -4.58 5.55 -8.44
N ARG A 198 -5.19 6.64 -8.90
CA ARG A 198 -6.29 6.60 -9.86
C ARG A 198 -5.89 6.03 -11.22
N GLY A 199 -4.77 6.50 -11.77
CA GLY A 199 -4.30 6.12 -13.10
C GLY A 199 -3.88 4.66 -13.21
N ASN A 200 -3.52 4.02 -12.09
CA ASN A 200 -3.13 2.62 -12.06
C ASN A 200 -4.27 1.64 -11.74
N ALA A 201 -5.42 2.13 -11.25
CA ALA A 201 -6.54 1.28 -10.86
C ALA A 201 -7.15 0.50 -12.04
N LYS A 202 -7.39 -0.80 -11.83
CA LYS A 202 -8.08 -1.70 -12.76
C LYS A 202 -9.54 -1.95 -12.38
N ILE A 203 -9.95 -1.46 -11.21
CA ILE A 203 -11.32 -1.60 -10.70
C ILE A 203 -12.29 -0.73 -11.50
N THR A 204 -13.35 -1.34 -12.00
CA THR A 204 -14.38 -0.69 -12.84
C THR A 204 -15.78 -0.72 -12.23
N ASN A 205 -15.97 -1.34 -11.06
CA ASN A 205 -17.28 -1.44 -10.44
C ASN A 205 -17.81 -0.07 -9.98
N ALA A 206 -19.14 0.06 -9.93
CA ALA A 206 -19.80 1.32 -9.61
C ALA A 206 -19.49 1.85 -8.21
N VAL A 207 -19.31 0.96 -7.21
CA VAL A 207 -19.01 1.37 -5.83
C VAL A 207 -17.67 2.11 -5.78
N TYR A 208 -16.63 1.53 -6.39
CA TYR A 208 -15.31 2.15 -6.50
C TYR A 208 -15.36 3.45 -7.31
N LYS A 209 -16.04 3.45 -8.47
CA LYS A 209 -16.10 4.64 -9.34
C LYS A 209 -16.83 5.81 -8.70
N ASN A 210 -17.91 5.55 -7.95
CA ASN A 210 -18.60 6.59 -7.20
C ASN A 210 -17.72 7.21 -6.09
N MET A 211 -16.87 6.41 -5.44
CA MET A 211 -15.89 6.91 -4.47
C MET A 211 -14.82 7.76 -5.17
N GLU A 212 -14.26 7.26 -6.27
CA GLU A 212 -13.25 7.97 -7.09
C GLU A 212 -13.79 9.33 -7.56
N ASP A 213 -15.02 9.36 -8.08
CA ASP A 213 -15.67 10.59 -8.55
C ASP A 213 -15.76 11.60 -7.41
N LYS A 214 -16.25 11.22 -6.22
CA LYS A 214 -16.31 12.11 -5.04
C LYS A 214 -14.96 12.69 -4.63
N ILE A 215 -13.88 11.92 -4.77
CA ILE A 215 -12.52 12.41 -4.50
C ILE A 215 -12.11 13.45 -5.54
N VAL A 216 -12.42 13.21 -6.81
CA VAL A 216 -12.18 14.18 -7.89
C VAL A 216 -12.98 15.46 -7.68
N GLU A 217 -14.26 15.37 -7.33
CA GLU A 217 -15.09 16.54 -7.02
C GLU A 217 -14.47 17.38 -5.89
N LEU A 218 -13.99 16.72 -4.82
CA LEU A 218 -13.32 17.40 -3.71
C LEU A 218 -12.05 18.13 -4.17
N MET A 219 -11.20 17.48 -4.99
CA MET A 219 -10.00 18.12 -5.54
C MET A 219 -10.35 19.33 -6.44
N GLU A 220 -11.39 19.21 -7.26
CA GLU A 220 -11.86 20.30 -8.11
C GLU A 220 -12.45 21.46 -7.30
N ASN A 221 -13.14 21.17 -6.19
CA ASN A 221 -13.62 22.18 -5.26
C ASN A 221 -12.44 22.91 -4.58
N MET A 222 -11.44 22.19 -4.10
CA MET A 222 -10.28 22.78 -3.44
C MET A 222 -9.39 23.61 -4.38
N THR A 223 -9.34 23.25 -5.66
CA THR A 223 -8.56 23.97 -6.68
C THR A 223 -9.34 25.08 -7.38
N GLY A 224 -10.61 25.30 -7.01
CA GLY A 224 -11.47 26.31 -7.62
C GLY A 224 -11.90 25.99 -9.06
N ARG A 225 -11.77 24.74 -9.50
CA ARG A 225 -12.23 24.26 -10.82
C ARG A 225 -13.70 23.87 -10.82
N ARG A 226 -14.28 23.67 -9.63
CA ARG A 226 -15.69 23.35 -9.43
C ARG A 226 -16.23 24.13 -8.23
N ASP A 227 -17.40 24.73 -8.38
CA ASP A 227 -18.10 25.37 -7.26
C ASP A 227 -18.57 24.34 -6.24
N LEU A 228 -18.62 24.74 -4.96
CA LEU A 228 -19.22 23.90 -3.92
C LEU A 228 -20.71 23.67 -4.23
N PRO A 229 -21.26 22.48 -3.91
CA PRO A 229 -22.69 22.24 -4.02
C PRO A 229 -23.50 23.27 -3.23
N ILE A 230 -24.67 23.64 -3.77
CA ILE A 230 -25.54 24.66 -3.17
C ILE A 230 -25.82 24.31 -1.69
N GLY A 231 -25.53 25.26 -0.80
CA GLY A 231 -25.76 25.13 0.64
C GLY A 231 -24.68 24.37 1.41
N LYS A 232 -23.64 23.83 0.75
CA LYS A 232 -22.53 23.12 1.40
C LYS A 232 -21.31 24.01 1.59
N LYS A 233 -20.52 23.71 2.62
CA LYS A 233 -19.19 24.26 2.88
C LYS A 233 -18.12 23.18 2.72
N PHE A 234 -16.84 23.58 2.70
CA PHE A 234 -15.72 22.64 2.65
C PHE A 234 -15.79 21.53 3.72
N PRO A 235 -16.09 21.81 5.01
CA PRO A 235 -16.24 20.76 6.00
C PRO A 235 -17.30 19.71 5.64
N ASP A 236 -18.38 20.10 4.98
CA ASP A 236 -19.46 19.18 4.59
C ASP A 236 -18.99 18.22 3.49
N VAL A 237 -18.37 18.75 2.42
CA VAL A 237 -17.89 17.93 1.30
C VAL A 237 -16.68 17.07 1.70
N MET A 238 -15.78 17.56 2.56
CA MET A 238 -14.68 16.76 3.11
C MET A 238 -15.21 15.58 3.92
N ARG A 239 -16.17 15.83 4.83
CA ARG A 239 -16.77 14.80 5.67
C ARG A 239 -17.46 13.73 4.82
N GLU A 240 -18.27 14.13 3.84
CA GLU A 240 -18.97 13.18 2.97
C GLU A 240 -18.02 12.32 2.13
N THR A 241 -16.92 12.91 1.63
CA THR A 241 -15.89 12.15 0.89
C THR A 241 -15.18 11.16 1.81
N ILE A 242 -14.76 11.59 3.00
CA ILE A 242 -14.11 10.72 4.00
C ILE A 242 -15.05 9.58 4.44
N GLU A 243 -16.33 9.87 4.71
CA GLU A 243 -17.33 8.85 5.05
C GLU A 243 -17.49 7.82 3.93
N THR A 244 -17.49 8.26 2.67
CA THR A 244 -17.57 7.37 1.51
C THR A 244 -16.36 6.44 1.43
N ILE A 245 -15.16 6.99 1.62
CA ILE A 245 -13.91 6.20 1.61
C ILE A 245 -13.90 5.20 2.76
N ASN A 246 -14.28 5.63 3.97
CA ASN A 246 -14.30 4.76 5.15
C ASN A 246 -15.26 3.58 4.97
N LEU A 247 -16.44 3.80 4.37
CA LEU A 247 -17.37 2.72 4.04
C LEU A 247 -16.76 1.74 3.03
N TYR A 248 -16.10 2.26 2.00
CA TYR A 248 -15.42 1.42 1.00
C TYR A 248 -14.28 0.59 1.62
N VAL A 249 -13.44 1.20 2.46
CA VAL A 249 -12.36 0.50 3.17
C VAL A 249 -12.92 -0.59 4.07
N ARG A 250 -13.97 -0.31 4.85
CA ARG A 250 -14.60 -1.31 5.72
C ARG A 250 -15.06 -2.54 4.93
N ASP A 251 -15.73 -2.32 3.80
CA ASP A 251 -16.33 -3.40 3.02
C ASP A 251 -15.25 -4.21 2.25
N THR A 252 -14.21 -3.52 1.76
CA THR A 252 -13.07 -4.17 1.08
C THR A 252 -12.17 -4.92 2.05
N GLU A 253 -11.92 -4.40 3.27
CA GLU A 253 -11.15 -5.08 4.31
C GLU A 253 -11.79 -6.40 4.71
N ALA A 254 -13.11 -6.42 4.92
CA ALA A 254 -13.83 -7.64 5.29
C ALA A 254 -13.68 -8.71 4.18
N THR A 255 -13.84 -8.31 2.93
CA THR A 255 -13.68 -9.19 1.76
C THR A 255 -12.24 -9.72 1.67
N PHE A 256 -11.25 -8.82 1.72
CA PHE A 256 -9.84 -9.16 1.67
C PHE A 256 -9.46 -10.14 2.78
N ARG A 257 -9.81 -9.86 4.04
CA ARG A 257 -9.50 -10.75 5.17
C ARG A 257 -10.08 -12.14 5.02
N SER A 258 -11.29 -12.26 4.47
CA SER A 258 -11.96 -13.54 4.25
C SER A 258 -11.24 -14.45 3.24
N LEU A 259 -10.45 -13.85 2.33
CA LEU A 259 -9.68 -14.56 1.30
C LEU A 259 -8.21 -14.72 1.69
N TYR A 260 -7.63 -13.68 2.29
CA TYR A 260 -6.21 -13.60 2.59
C TYR A 260 -5.81 -14.57 3.71
N VAL A 261 -6.53 -14.56 4.84
CA VAL A 261 -6.15 -15.39 6.00
C VAL A 261 -6.15 -16.90 5.65
N PRO A 262 -7.19 -17.46 5.00
CA PRO A 262 -7.16 -18.85 4.57
C PRO A 262 -6.04 -19.16 3.59
N THR A 263 -5.78 -18.27 2.61
CA THR A 263 -4.76 -18.49 1.59
C THR A 263 -3.35 -18.50 2.18
N ILE A 264 -3.04 -17.56 3.09
CA ILE A 264 -1.77 -17.53 3.82
C ILE A 264 -1.60 -18.75 4.71
N ASN A 265 -2.65 -19.17 5.42
CA ASN A 265 -2.58 -20.40 6.23
C ASN A 265 -2.31 -21.63 5.35
N ALA A 266 -2.93 -21.72 4.17
CA ALA A 266 -2.67 -22.79 3.22
C ALA A 266 -1.22 -22.78 2.70
N LEU A 267 -0.65 -21.59 2.46
CA LEU A 267 0.77 -21.43 2.09
C LEU A 267 1.69 -21.91 3.22
N ILE A 268 1.43 -21.49 4.46
CA ILE A 268 2.23 -21.88 5.63
C ILE A 268 2.20 -23.41 5.82
N GLU A 269 1.04 -24.05 5.71
CA GLU A 269 0.94 -25.50 5.85
C GLU A 269 1.65 -26.25 4.73
N GLN A 270 1.64 -25.72 3.49
CA GLN A 270 2.43 -26.28 2.41
C GLN A 270 3.93 -26.17 2.69
N VAL A 271 4.43 -24.99 3.09
CA VAL A 271 5.85 -24.79 3.41
C VAL A 271 6.32 -25.76 4.50
N LYS A 272 5.51 -25.97 5.55
CA LYS A 272 5.81 -26.96 6.60
C LYS A 272 5.88 -28.39 6.05
N ALA A 273 4.96 -28.76 5.16
CA ALA A 273 4.95 -30.09 4.55
C ALA A 273 6.18 -30.32 3.65
N ASP A 274 6.56 -29.30 2.88
CA ASP A 274 7.73 -29.35 2.00
C ASP A 274 9.04 -29.41 2.80
N ASP A 275 9.13 -28.70 3.93
CA ASP A 275 10.25 -28.79 4.86
C ASP A 275 10.38 -30.17 5.50
N ALA A 276 9.27 -30.75 5.96
CA ALA A 276 9.25 -32.09 6.53
C ALA A 276 9.73 -33.13 5.51
N LYS A 277 9.23 -33.04 4.27
CA LYS A 277 9.63 -33.92 3.18
C LYS A 277 11.11 -33.79 2.83
N ARG A 278 11.64 -32.56 2.76
CA ARG A 278 13.08 -32.32 2.53
C ARG A 278 13.95 -32.94 3.63
N GLN A 279 13.52 -32.87 4.89
CA GLN A 279 14.24 -33.50 6.01
C GLN A 279 14.20 -35.03 5.94
N GLU A 280 13.08 -35.63 5.55
CA GLU A 280 12.97 -37.09 5.35
C GLU A 280 13.84 -37.58 4.20
N GLU A 281 13.85 -36.86 3.08
CA GLU A 281 14.70 -37.17 1.92
C GLU A 281 16.20 -37.04 2.25
N ALA A 282 16.59 -36.01 3.02
CA ALA A 282 17.96 -35.84 3.49
C ALA A 282 18.40 -37.01 4.39
N LYS A 283 17.56 -37.42 5.35
CA LYS A 283 17.84 -38.58 6.22
C LYS A 283 17.94 -39.89 5.42
N ALA A 284 17.02 -40.11 4.48
CA ALA A 284 17.06 -41.31 3.63
C ALA A 284 18.28 -41.35 2.70
N GLN A 285 18.84 -40.19 2.31
CA GLN A 285 20.08 -40.12 1.55
C GLN A 285 21.33 -40.34 2.41
N GLU A 286 21.33 -39.91 3.68
CA GLU A 286 22.39 -40.21 4.64
C GLU A 286 22.43 -41.70 4.98
N GLU A 287 21.26 -42.34 5.20
CA GLU A 287 21.16 -43.77 5.46
C GLU A 287 21.58 -44.64 4.27
N LYS A 288 21.48 -44.14 3.03
CA LYS A 288 21.97 -44.83 1.83
C LYS A 288 23.48 -44.67 1.60
N LYS A 289 24.12 -43.72 2.29
CA LYS A 289 25.57 -43.46 2.21
C LYS A 289 26.36 -44.10 3.36
N ALA A 290 25.68 -44.55 4.41
CA ALA A 290 26.23 -45.30 5.54
C ALA A 290 26.23 -46.82 5.24
#